data_AF-A0A1H8DIK7-F1
#
_entry.id   AF-A0A1H8DIK7-F1
#
_cell.length_a   1.000
_cell.length_b   1.000
_cell.length_c   1.000
_cell.angle_alpha   90.00
_cell.angle_beta   90.00
_cell.angle_gamma   90.00
#
_symmetry.space_group_name_H-M   'P 1'
#
loop_
_entity.id
_entity.type
_entity.pdbx_description
1 polymer ?
#
loop_
_entity_poly.entity_id
_entity_poly.type
_entity_poly.pdbx_seq_one_letter_code
_entity_poly.pdbx_strand_id
1 'polypeptide(L)'
;MKSSNKLCEDALCAIFLPYAKAEACKFYKDFLTVKPSIMIYCIKLVNIRHSPCEGSKYILDFDIYPYIGAHVTIAVNRMTVCINAYDGEITVVSFKQVRSFPIPNHLWDVVCQPF
;
A
#
# COMPACT_ATOMS: atom_id res chain seq x y z
N MET A 1 9.80 -19.55 17.57
CA MET A 1 8.43 -18.98 17.46
C MET A 1 8.34 -17.59 16.80
N LYS A 2 9.43 -16.83 16.59
CA LYS A 2 9.41 -15.52 15.89
C LYS A 2 9.44 -15.60 14.34
N SER A 3 9.93 -16.70 13.77
CA SER A 3 10.11 -16.85 12.32
C SER A 3 8.79 -17.05 11.56
N SER A 4 7.85 -17.82 12.12
CA SER A 4 6.58 -18.15 11.47
C SER A 4 5.70 -16.92 11.25
N ASN A 5 5.65 -15.98 12.21
CA ASN A 5 4.84 -14.76 12.07
C ASN A 5 5.38 -13.85 10.97
N LYS A 6 6.71 -13.70 10.88
CA LYS A 6 7.33 -12.87 9.84
C LYS A 6 7.11 -13.43 8.44
N LEU A 7 7.22 -14.75 8.28
CA LEU A 7 6.90 -15.41 7.01
C LEU A 7 5.44 -15.22 6.62
N CYS A 8 4.50 -15.27 7.57
CA CYS A 8 3.09 -14.97 7.31
C CYS A 8 2.87 -13.50 6.91
N GLU A 9 3.53 -12.56 7.59
CA GLU A 9 3.47 -11.13 7.24
C GLU A 9 4.02 -10.86 5.83
N ASP A 10 5.17 -11.43 5.49
CA ASP A 10 5.77 -11.31 4.16
C ASP A 10 4.87 -11.92 3.08
N ALA A 11 4.23 -13.06 3.36
CA ALA A 11 3.26 -13.67 2.45
C ALA A 11 2.02 -12.80 2.25
N LEU A 12 1.49 -12.17 3.31
CA LEU A 12 0.39 -11.21 3.20
C LEU A 12 0.81 -10.00 2.35
N CYS A 13 1.99 -9.43 2.58
CA CYS A 13 2.51 -8.35 1.75
C CYS A 13 2.58 -8.76 0.27
N ALA A 14 2.94 -10.01 -0.03
CA ALA A 14 2.99 -10.51 -1.42
C ALA A 14 1.60 -10.65 -2.04
N ILE A 15 0.62 -11.16 -1.29
CA ILE A 15 -0.78 -11.26 -1.71
C ILE A 15 -1.38 -9.87 -1.98
N PHE A 16 -1.04 -8.86 -1.17
CA PHE A 16 -1.61 -7.51 -1.28
C PHE A 16 -0.83 -6.56 -2.19
N LEU A 17 0.34 -6.96 -2.69
CA LEU A 17 1.12 -6.19 -3.68
C LEU A 17 0.33 -5.74 -4.91
N PRO A 18 -0.46 -6.58 -5.60
CA PRO A 18 -1.25 -6.13 -6.75
C PRO A 18 -2.28 -5.04 -6.39
N TYR A 19 -2.92 -5.13 -5.22
CA TYR A 19 -3.87 -4.13 -4.74
C TYR A 19 -3.17 -2.80 -4.43
N ALA A 20 -2.03 -2.84 -3.75
CA ALA A 20 -1.21 -1.67 -3.48
C ALA A 20 -0.78 -0.96 -4.79
N LYS A 21 -0.35 -1.72 -5.80
CA LYS A 21 0.01 -1.18 -7.12
C LYS A 21 -1.17 -0.51 -7.81
N ALA A 22 -2.33 -1.15 -7.82
CA ALA A 22 -3.53 -0.62 -8.47
C ALA A 22 -3.99 0.68 -7.82
N GLU A 23 -4.07 0.72 -6.48
CA GLU A 23 -4.50 1.90 -5.75
C GLU A 23 -3.50 3.06 -5.84
N ALA A 24 -2.20 2.78 -5.76
CA ALA A 24 -1.19 3.81 -5.97
C ALA A 24 -1.23 4.37 -7.39
N CYS A 25 -1.39 3.52 -8.42
CA CYS A 25 -1.55 4.01 -9.80
C CYS A 25 -2.79 4.91 -9.94
N LYS A 26 -3.91 4.53 -9.30
CA LYS A 26 -5.15 5.32 -9.32
C LYS A 26 -5.00 6.64 -8.57
N PHE A 27 -4.36 6.63 -7.40
CA PHE A 27 -4.15 7.80 -6.56
C PHE A 27 -3.22 8.81 -7.24
N TYR A 28 -2.07 8.35 -7.75
CA TYR A 28 -1.03 9.22 -8.29
C TYR A 28 -1.24 9.64 -9.75
N LYS A 29 -2.26 9.13 -10.46
CA LYS A 29 -2.51 9.43 -11.88
C LYS A 29 -2.62 10.93 -12.18
N ASP A 30 -3.13 11.71 -11.23
CA ASP A 30 -3.36 13.14 -11.40
C ASP A 30 -2.15 13.96 -10.90
N PHE A 31 -1.19 13.33 -10.22
CA PHE A 31 -0.04 13.97 -9.58
C PHE A 31 1.28 13.72 -10.31
N LEU A 32 1.39 12.58 -10.99
CA LEU A 32 2.60 12.13 -11.66
C LEU A 32 2.30 11.78 -13.13
N THR A 33 3.22 12.11 -14.02
CA THR A 33 3.16 11.65 -15.43
C THR A 33 3.53 10.17 -15.57
N VAL A 34 4.18 9.60 -14.55
CA VAL A 34 4.61 8.20 -14.48
C VAL A 34 3.86 7.45 -13.39
N LYS A 35 3.68 6.13 -13.59
CA LYS A 35 3.13 5.27 -12.54
C LYS A 35 4.20 5.03 -11.47
N PRO A 36 3.90 5.24 -10.17
CA PRO A 36 4.84 4.88 -9.13
C PRO A 36 5.04 3.36 -9.10
N SER A 37 6.28 2.96 -8.82
CA SER A 37 6.64 1.58 -8.62
C SER A 37 6.49 1.19 -7.15
N ILE A 38 6.04 -0.05 -6.92
CA ILE A 38 5.93 -0.66 -5.60
C ILE A 38 6.49 -2.07 -5.72
N MET A 39 7.44 -2.40 -4.84
CA MET A 39 8.00 -3.74 -4.71
C MET A 39 7.57 -4.36 -3.38
N ILE A 40 7.84 -5.64 -3.20
CA ILE A 40 7.43 -6.35 -1.98
C ILE A 40 7.96 -5.70 -0.70
N TYR A 41 9.21 -5.24 -0.71
CA TYR A 41 9.85 -4.56 0.42
C TYR A 41 9.32 -3.14 0.66
N CYS A 42 8.48 -2.61 -0.23
CA CYS A 42 7.79 -1.33 -0.08
C CYS A 42 6.44 -1.47 0.61
N ILE A 43 6.07 -2.66 1.08
CA ILE A 43 4.79 -2.91 1.75
C ILE A 43 5.08 -3.45 3.14
N LYS A 44 4.44 -2.87 4.14
CA LYS A 44 4.54 -3.27 5.53
C LYS A 44 3.15 -3.46 6.12
N LEU A 45 2.85 -4.66 6.56
CA LEU A 45 1.68 -4.89 7.41
C LEU A 45 1.90 -4.19 8.76
N VAL A 46 0.97 -3.32 9.14
CA VAL A 46 1.09 -2.53 10.37
C VAL A 46 -0.02 -2.82 11.38
N ASN A 47 -1.14 -3.40 10.95
CA ASN A 47 -2.16 -3.87 11.85
C ASN A 47 -3.01 -4.99 11.20
N ILE A 48 -3.46 -5.92 12.02
CA ILE A 48 -4.50 -6.90 11.70
C ILE A 48 -5.52 -6.85 12.84
N ARG A 49 -6.80 -6.65 12.50
CA ARG A 49 -7.89 -6.68 13.46
C ARG A 49 -9.01 -7.58 12.96
N HIS A 50 -9.63 -8.31 13.87
CA HIS A 50 -10.86 -9.06 13.58
C HIS A 50 -12.06 -8.26 14.04
N SER A 51 -13.06 -8.13 13.17
CA SER A 51 -14.36 -7.56 13.51
C SER A 51 -15.41 -8.67 13.55
N PRO A 52 -15.73 -9.21 14.74
CA PRO A 52 -16.69 -10.31 14.86
C PRO A 52 -18.15 -9.90 14.58
N CYS A 53 -18.48 -8.60 14.66
CA CYS A 53 -19.86 -8.13 14.65
C CYS A 53 -20.48 -7.83 13.28
N GLU A 54 -19.79 -8.13 12.17
CA GLU A 54 -20.32 -7.97 10.81
C GLU A 54 -19.86 -9.10 9.90
N GLY A 55 -20.41 -10.29 10.12
CA GLY A 55 -20.10 -11.45 9.29
C GLY A 55 -18.61 -11.85 9.31
N SER A 56 -17.96 -11.69 10.47
CA SER A 56 -16.55 -12.05 10.69
C SER A 56 -15.61 -11.48 9.60
N LYS A 57 -15.17 -10.23 9.76
CA LYS A 57 -14.22 -9.59 8.82
C LYS A 57 -12.83 -9.49 9.42
N TYR A 58 -11.80 -9.62 8.58
CA TYR A 58 -10.44 -9.21 8.92
C TYR A 58 -10.15 -7.86 8.28
N ILE A 59 -9.67 -6.92 9.09
CA ILE A 59 -9.25 -5.59 8.63
C ILE A 59 -7.73 -5.52 8.75
N LEU A 60 -7.07 -5.33 7.62
CA LEU A 60 -5.63 -5.24 7.53
C LEU A 60 -5.24 -3.84 7.09
N ASP A 61 -4.22 -3.28 7.75
CA ASP A 61 -3.65 -1.99 7.41
C ASP A 61 -2.22 -2.20 6.92
N PHE A 62 -1.90 -1.63 5.76
CA PHE A 62 -0.56 -1.66 5.16
C PHE A 62 -0.01 -0.25 4.98
N ASP A 63 1.23 -0.04 5.44
CA ASP A 63 2.03 1.09 4.96
C ASP A 63 2.68 0.73 3.63
N ILE A 64 2.56 1.63 2.66
CA ILE A 64 3.05 1.47 1.30
C ILE A 64 3.99 2.64 1.01
N TYR A 65 5.16 2.31 0.46
CA TYR A 65 6.23 3.25 0.16
C TYR A 65 6.45 3.29 -1.36
N PRO A 66 5.58 3.96 -2.13
CA PRO A 66 5.77 4.08 -3.57
C PRO A 66 7.05 4.84 -3.89
N TYR A 67 7.68 4.47 -5.01
CA TYR A 67 8.88 5.15 -5.49
C TYR A 67 8.81 5.43 -6.99
N ILE A 68 9.63 6.39 -7.44
CA ILE A 68 9.85 6.71 -8.86
C ILE A 68 11.35 6.65 -9.18
N GLY A 69 11.67 6.47 -10.47
CA GLY A 69 13.05 6.43 -10.95
C GLY A 69 13.90 5.39 -10.21
N ALA A 70 15.12 5.78 -9.82
CA ALA A 70 16.09 4.96 -9.10
C ALA A 70 15.73 4.75 -7.61
N HIS A 71 14.54 4.21 -7.34
CA HIS A 71 14.05 3.91 -6.00
C HIS A 71 13.87 5.13 -5.07
N VAL A 72 13.53 6.30 -5.65
CA VAL A 72 13.23 7.50 -4.85
C VAL A 72 11.82 7.37 -4.28
N THR A 73 11.74 7.07 -2.98
CA THR A 73 10.46 6.97 -2.26
C THR A 73 9.80 8.34 -2.17
N ILE A 74 8.54 8.46 -2.59
CA ILE A 74 7.85 9.75 -2.70
C ILE A 74 6.86 10.01 -1.57
N ALA A 75 6.36 8.97 -0.93
CA ALA A 75 5.36 9.09 0.13
C ALA A 75 5.33 7.86 1.04
N VAL A 76 4.56 7.98 2.10
CA VAL A 76 3.96 6.85 2.82
C VAL A 76 2.47 6.93 2.61
N ASN A 77 1.87 5.87 2.09
CA ASN A 77 0.42 5.72 1.98
C ASN A 77 -0.05 4.61 2.92
N ARG A 78 -1.25 4.76 3.46
CA ARG A 78 -1.95 3.74 4.23
C ARG A 78 -3.03 3.13 3.35
N MET A 79 -2.95 1.83 3.11
CA MET A 79 -4.01 1.04 2.49
C MET A 79 -4.71 0.22 3.56
N THR A 80 -6.03 0.35 3.65
CA THR A 80 -6.87 -0.48 4.51
C THR A 80 -7.65 -1.45 3.65
N VAL A 81 -7.55 -2.73 3.98
CA VAL A 81 -8.20 -3.83 3.29
C VAL A 81 -9.14 -4.54 4.24
N CYS A 82 -10.31 -4.93 3.74
CA CYS A 82 -11.25 -5.80 4.41
C CYS A 82 -11.27 -7.15 3.70
N ILE A 83 -11.18 -8.23 4.48
CA ILE A 83 -11.33 -9.61 4.01
C ILE A 83 -12.56 -10.20 4.69
N ASN A 84 -13.54 -10.64 3.91
CA ASN A 84 -14.67 -11.39 4.42
C ASN A 84 -14.22 -12.82 4.78
N ALA A 85 -14.43 -13.25 6.03
CA ALA A 85 -13.94 -14.56 6.47
C ALA A 85 -14.77 -15.75 5.94
N TYR A 86 -15.98 -15.52 5.40
CA TYR A 86 -16.82 -16.62 4.90
C TYR A 86 -16.43 -17.07 3.49
N ASP A 87 -16.13 -16.13 2.60
CA ASP A 87 -15.85 -16.38 1.18
C ASP A 87 -14.45 -15.95 0.75
N GLY A 88 -13.70 -15.26 1.63
CA GLY A 88 -12.37 -14.74 1.33
C GLY A 88 -12.39 -13.51 0.42
N GLU A 89 -13.54 -12.87 0.20
CA GLU A 89 -13.64 -11.66 -0.63
C GLU A 89 -12.75 -10.54 -0.07
N ILE A 90 -11.92 -9.96 -0.94
CA ILE A 90 -10.99 -8.89 -0.61
C ILE A 90 -11.53 -7.56 -1.17
N THR A 91 -11.72 -6.58 -0.31
CA THR A 91 -12.07 -5.22 -0.70
C THR A 91 -11.07 -4.21 -0.16
N VAL A 92 -10.52 -3.34 -1.03
CA VAL A 92 -9.79 -2.16 -0.56
C VAL A 92 -10.79 -1.13 -0.05
N VAL A 93 -10.75 -0.85 1.25
CA VAL A 93 -11.66 0.10 1.90
C VAL A 93 -11.17 1.53 1.71
N SER A 94 -9.85 1.75 1.81
CA SER A 94 -9.27 3.07 1.56
C SER A 94 -7.79 3.01 1.20
N PHE A 95 -7.35 4.03 0.48
CA PHE A 95 -5.95 4.34 0.21
C PHE A 95 -5.72 5.82 0.45
N LYS A 96 -4.89 6.17 1.44
CA LYS A 96 -4.68 7.56 1.87
C LYS A 96 -3.20 7.86 1.99
N GLN A 97 -2.78 9.06 1.57
CA GLN A 97 -1.44 9.52 1.88
C GLN A 97 -1.32 9.88 3.37
N VAL A 98 -0.28 9.38 4.02
CA VAL A 98 0.06 9.67 5.42
C VAL A 98 1.09 10.81 5.48
N ARG A 99 2.10 10.77 4.61
CA ARG A 99 3.09 11.84 4.45
C ARG A 99 3.74 11.78 3.07
N SER A 100 4.23 12.90 2.56
CA SER A 100 5.09 12.98 1.38
C SER A 100 6.56 13.14 1.79
N PHE A 101 7.45 12.80 0.86
CA PHE A 101 8.88 13.05 0.97
C PHE A 101 9.33 14.06 -0.11
N PRO A 102 10.39 14.85 0.14
CA PRO A 102 10.93 15.75 -0.87
C PRO A 102 11.35 15.01 -2.13
N ILE A 103 10.95 15.52 -3.29
CA ILE A 103 11.33 14.98 -4.60
C ILE A 103 12.59 15.72 -5.08
N PRO A 104 13.68 15.00 -5.41
CA PRO A 104 14.87 15.61 -6.01
C PRO A 104 14.55 16.38 -7.30
N ASN A 105 15.24 17.50 -7.52
CA ASN A 105 14.97 18.39 -8.67
C ASN A 105 15.05 17.67 -10.03
N HIS A 106 15.90 16.64 -10.16
CA HIS A 106 16.05 15.87 -11.40
C HIS A 106 14.86 14.96 -11.72
N LEU A 107 13.83 14.92 -10.86
CA LEU A 107 12.58 14.18 -11.04
C LEU A 107 11.35 15.11 -11.05
N TRP A 108 11.53 16.43 -11.11
CA TRP A 108 10.40 17.36 -11.12
C TRP A 108 9.64 17.36 -12.45
N ASP A 109 10.29 16.95 -13.54
CA ASP A 109 9.69 16.75 -14.85
C ASP A 109 8.56 15.70 -14.87
N VAL A 110 8.54 14.80 -13.88
CA VAL A 110 7.46 13.81 -13.75
C VAL A 110 6.38 14.18 -12.75
N VAL A 111 6.47 15.36 -12.11
CA VAL A 111 5.50 15.85 -11.11
C VAL A 111 4.59 16.89 -11.75
N CYS A 112 3.30 16.59 -11.81
CA CYS A 112 2.28 17.51 -12.36
C CYS A 112 1.80 18.52 -11.32
N GLN A 113 1.62 18.07 -10.07
CA GLN A 113 1.13 18.88 -8.96
C GLN A 113 1.58 18.27 -7.61
N PRO A 114 1.61 19.07 -6.51
CA PRO A 114 1.97 18.58 -5.19
C PRO A 114 0.97 17.56 -4.65
N PHE A 115 1.44 16.61 -3.85
CA PHE A 115 0.64 15.60 -3.16
C PHE A 115 0.96 15.51 -1.67
#